data_AF-A0AAX3AB11-F1
#
_entry.id   AF-A0AAX3AB11-F1
#
_cell.length_a   1.000
_cell.length_b   1.000
_cell.length_c   1.000
_cell.angle_alpha   90.00
_cell.angle_beta   90.00
_cell.angle_gamma   90.00
#
_symmetry.space_group_name_H-M   'P 1'
#
loop_
_entity.id
_entity.type
_entity.pdbx_description
1 polymer ?
#
loop_
_entity_poly.entity_id
_entity_poly.type
_entity_poly.pdbx_seq_one_letter_code
_entity_poly.pdbx_strand_id
1 'polypeptide(L)'
;MVWQRLGRTGWIGTAAVVAALAACTPQPPVEPTLKPIARPDTPPAPPPVVAKPTSQKSAKLRSYFNQVQQAQLSQGLLRRDGGGQDTPFTADMLVRNFEQIAFYNEYNATLTGRGDKTPMRRWERPVRMEVVFGDSVPPSERDRDAASIRDYATRLAATTQHSITVGGKPNFMVIIAGEDDRPAALAQAAERIPGVTAESLAALSDLRRDTYCIVAAYAGGADPSTYTAAVAVIRAENPSLMRLSCIHEELAQGLGLANDSPTARPSIFNDDDEFALLTRHDELLLKMLYDPRLHAGMTAEEATPVARKIALELIGGPV
;
A
#
# COMPACT_ATOMS: atom_id res chain seq x y z
N MET A 1 62.13 8.03 -49.16
CA MET A 1 62.77 6.71 -49.00
C MET A 1 61.63 5.71 -48.72
N VAL A 2 61.22 4.88 -49.70
CA VAL A 2 61.73 3.50 -49.95
C VAL A 2 61.40 2.62 -48.73
N TRP A 3 60.59 1.55 -48.72
CA TRP A 3 59.97 0.58 -49.65
C TRP A 3 58.75 -0.04 -48.90
N GLN A 4 57.59 -0.35 -49.50
CA GLN A 4 57.20 -1.54 -50.27
C GLN A 4 57.22 -2.93 -49.56
N ARG A 5 56.05 -3.60 -49.65
CA ARG A 5 55.72 -5.06 -49.67
C ARG A 5 54.95 -5.60 -48.44
N LEU A 6 53.66 -5.92 -48.59
CA LEU A 6 53.06 -7.15 -49.14
C LEU A 6 53.28 -8.39 -48.27
N GLY A 7 52.16 -8.93 -47.76
CA GLY A 7 51.90 -10.37 -47.87
C GLY A 7 51.36 -11.07 -46.63
N ARG A 8 50.25 -11.79 -46.87
CA ARG A 8 49.81 -13.07 -46.27
C ARG A 8 48.90 -13.03 -45.05
N THR A 9 47.61 -13.11 -45.38
CA THR A 9 46.70 -14.20 -44.98
C THR A 9 47.25 -15.22 -43.98
N GLY A 10 46.55 -15.38 -42.86
CA GLY A 10 46.77 -16.47 -41.91
C GLY A 10 45.67 -16.51 -40.86
N TRP A 11 44.68 -17.36 -41.12
CA TRP A 11 43.73 -17.97 -40.18
C TRP A 11 44.08 -17.85 -38.70
N ILE A 12 43.28 -17.12 -37.90
CA ILE A 12 43.06 -17.44 -36.47
C ILE A 12 41.59 -17.16 -36.11
N GLY A 13 40.67 -17.71 -36.90
CA GLY A 13 39.31 -17.98 -36.47
C GLY A 13 39.27 -19.35 -35.82
N THR A 14 39.90 -19.54 -34.66
CA THR A 14 39.79 -20.79 -33.86
C THR A 14 40.36 -20.72 -32.43
N ALA A 15 40.90 -19.59 -31.96
CA ALA A 15 41.52 -19.52 -30.62
C ALA A 15 40.60 -18.98 -29.50
N ALA A 16 39.50 -18.30 -29.82
CA ALA A 16 38.68 -17.61 -28.81
C ALA A 16 37.62 -18.49 -28.11
N VAL A 17 37.37 -19.71 -28.60
CA VAL A 17 36.33 -20.61 -28.03
C VAL A 17 36.91 -21.65 -27.05
N VAL A 18 38.24 -21.78 -26.96
CA VAL A 18 38.88 -22.79 -26.08
C VAL A 18 39.24 -22.25 -24.69
N ALA A 19 39.17 -20.94 -24.46
CA ALA A 19 39.57 -20.33 -23.17
C ALA A 19 38.50 -20.42 -22.05
N ALA A 20 37.30 -20.93 -22.31
CA ALA A 20 36.20 -20.99 -21.33
C ALA A 20 36.07 -22.33 -20.58
N LEU A 21 36.97 -23.31 -20.80
CA LEU A 21 36.87 -24.66 -20.22
C LEU A 21 38.01 -25.04 -19.24
N ALA A 22 38.85 -24.09 -18.81
CA ALA A 22 40.02 -24.38 -17.97
C ALA A 22 39.94 -23.79 -16.55
N ALA A 23 38.74 -23.71 -15.96
CA ALA A 23 38.56 -23.35 -14.55
C ALA A 23 37.92 -24.50 -13.75
N CYS A 24 38.42 -25.72 -13.94
CA CYS A 24 38.22 -26.80 -12.98
C CYS A 24 39.46 -26.87 -12.09
N THR A 25 39.43 -26.19 -10.95
CA THR A 25 40.38 -26.46 -9.87
C THR A 25 40.20 -27.92 -9.44
N PRO A 26 41.24 -28.77 -9.47
CA PRO A 26 41.12 -30.14 -9.02
C PRO A 26 40.79 -30.12 -7.52
N GLN A 27 39.61 -30.67 -7.17
CA GLN A 27 39.29 -30.95 -5.77
C GLN A 27 40.38 -31.88 -5.22
N PRO A 28 41.00 -31.57 -4.07
CA PRO A 28 41.97 -32.47 -3.47
C PRO A 28 41.30 -33.84 -3.23
N PRO A 29 42.04 -34.95 -3.37
CA PRO A 29 41.48 -36.27 -3.15
C PRO A 29 40.90 -36.33 -1.74
N VAL A 30 39.60 -36.60 -1.64
CA VAL A 30 38.93 -36.85 -0.36
C VAL A 30 39.44 -38.19 0.12
N GLU A 31 40.36 -38.18 1.09
CA GLU A 31 40.77 -39.41 1.76
C GLU A 31 39.51 -40.06 2.35
N PRO A 32 39.24 -41.36 2.08
CA PRO A 32 38.12 -42.06 2.69
C PRO A 32 38.39 -42.18 4.20
N THR A 33 37.84 -41.27 4.99
CA THR A 33 37.95 -41.32 6.43
C THR A 33 36.94 -42.33 6.97
N LEU A 34 37.40 -43.44 7.54
CA LEU A 34 36.56 -44.38 8.28
C LEU A 34 36.03 -43.80 9.62
N LYS A 35 36.41 -42.57 9.95
CA LYS A 35 35.97 -41.84 11.14
C LYS A 35 34.93 -40.79 10.73
N PRO A 36 33.76 -40.74 11.37
CA PRO A 36 32.78 -39.69 11.12
C PRO A 36 33.41 -38.31 11.29
N ILE A 37 33.37 -37.49 10.24
CA ILE A 37 33.73 -36.07 10.33
C ILE A 37 32.69 -35.42 11.23
N ALA A 38 33.12 -34.75 12.30
CA ALA A 38 32.21 -34.01 13.17
C ALA A 38 31.45 -32.97 12.33
N ARG A 39 30.11 -33.02 12.41
CA ARG A 39 29.25 -32.03 11.76
C ARG A 39 29.69 -30.65 12.25
N PRO A 40 29.85 -29.63 11.38
CA PRO A 40 30.10 -28.27 11.81
C PRO A 40 29.13 -27.89 12.92
N ASP A 41 29.62 -27.27 13.99
CA ASP A 41 28.79 -26.74 15.08
C ASP A 41 27.97 -25.55 14.55
N THR A 42 26.93 -25.86 13.76
CA THR A 42 25.92 -24.89 13.36
C THR A 42 25.11 -24.59 14.62
N PRO A 43 25.01 -23.31 15.04
CA PRO A 43 24.14 -22.94 16.15
C PRO A 43 22.74 -23.52 15.92
N PRO A 44 22.08 -24.07 16.96
CA PRO A 44 20.72 -24.57 16.80
C PRO A 44 19.84 -23.46 16.23
N ALA A 45 19.04 -23.80 15.22
CA ALA A 45 18.10 -22.85 14.64
C ALA A 45 17.23 -22.26 15.75
N PRO A 46 16.98 -20.93 15.75
CA PRO A 46 16.09 -20.33 16.74
C PRO A 46 14.72 -21.02 16.68
N PRO A 47 14.03 -21.15 17.84
CA PRO A 47 12.73 -21.78 17.88
C PRO A 47 11.76 -21.07 16.93
N PRO A 48 10.82 -21.81 16.30
CA PRO A 48 9.84 -21.20 15.40
C PRO A 48 9.02 -20.17 16.15
N VAL A 49 8.91 -18.96 15.59
CA VAL A 49 8.01 -17.93 16.12
C VAL A 49 6.59 -18.35 15.78
N VAL A 50 5.82 -18.75 16.79
CA VAL A 50 4.42 -19.16 16.65
C VAL A 50 3.52 -17.98 16.98
N ALA A 51 2.54 -17.70 16.13
CA ALA A 51 1.53 -16.68 16.42
C ALA A 51 0.72 -17.04 17.66
N LYS A 52 0.31 -16.02 18.41
CA LYS A 52 -0.55 -16.20 19.58
C LYS A 52 -1.89 -16.82 19.18
N PRO A 53 -2.43 -17.79 19.95
CA PRO A 53 -3.76 -18.32 19.70
C PRO A 53 -4.83 -17.23 19.74
N THR A 54 -5.80 -17.31 18.84
CA THR A 54 -6.93 -16.37 18.75
C THR A 54 -8.16 -16.86 19.53
N SER A 55 -8.97 -15.94 20.03
CA SER A 55 -10.23 -16.21 20.70
C SER A 55 -11.29 -16.78 19.74
N GLN A 56 -12.37 -17.32 20.33
CA GLN A 56 -13.54 -17.74 19.56
C GLN A 56 -14.20 -16.56 18.82
N LYS A 57 -14.10 -15.33 19.35
CA LYS A 57 -14.64 -14.11 18.71
C LYS A 57 -13.88 -13.83 17.41
N SER A 58 -12.54 -13.81 17.46
CA SER A 58 -11.69 -13.65 16.28
C SER A 58 -11.91 -14.79 15.27
N ALA A 59 -12.01 -16.05 15.73
CA ALA A 59 -12.29 -17.18 14.83
C ALA A 59 -13.63 -17.04 14.09
N LYS A 60 -14.69 -16.58 14.77
CA LYS A 60 -16.00 -16.32 14.15
C LYS A 60 -15.94 -15.18 13.14
N LEU A 61 -15.22 -14.08 13.45
CA LEU A 61 -15.00 -12.98 12.52
C LEU A 61 -14.26 -13.43 11.26
N ARG A 62 -13.21 -14.25 11.42
CA ARG A 62 -12.47 -14.84 10.30
C ARG A 62 -13.38 -15.67 9.41
N SER A 63 -14.22 -16.53 9.99
CA SER A 63 -15.21 -17.30 9.21
C SER A 63 -16.20 -16.39 8.48
N TYR A 64 -16.69 -15.34 9.14
CA TYR A 64 -17.62 -14.38 8.56
C TYR A 64 -17.01 -13.63 7.37
N PHE A 65 -15.81 -13.06 7.51
CA PHE A 65 -15.16 -12.33 6.41
C PHE A 65 -14.77 -13.23 5.24
N ASN A 66 -14.44 -14.51 5.51
CA ASN A 66 -14.27 -15.48 4.43
C ASN A 66 -15.58 -15.66 3.63
N GLN A 67 -16.73 -15.80 4.32
CA GLN A 67 -18.03 -15.93 3.64
C GLN A 67 -18.38 -14.67 2.84
N VAL A 68 -18.13 -13.48 3.39
CA VAL A 68 -18.33 -12.20 2.70
C VAL A 68 -17.51 -12.13 1.41
N GLN A 69 -16.20 -12.40 1.50
CA GLN A 69 -15.33 -12.37 0.32
C GLN A 69 -15.78 -13.39 -0.74
N GLN A 70 -16.18 -14.60 -0.33
CA GLN A 70 -16.68 -15.59 -1.29
C GLN A 70 -17.99 -15.13 -1.96
N ALA A 71 -18.90 -14.50 -1.21
CA ALA A 71 -20.14 -13.96 -1.76
C ALA A 71 -19.86 -12.82 -2.76
N GLN A 72 -18.94 -11.91 -2.47
CA GLN A 72 -18.52 -10.84 -3.38
C GLN A 72 -17.89 -11.42 -4.66
N LEU A 73 -16.96 -12.37 -4.53
CA LEU A 73 -16.33 -13.03 -5.67
C LEU A 73 -17.37 -13.74 -6.56
N SER A 74 -18.38 -14.39 -5.97
CA SER A 74 -19.45 -15.05 -6.72
C SER A 74 -20.33 -14.08 -7.53
N GLN A 75 -20.35 -12.80 -7.14
CA GLN A 75 -21.08 -11.73 -7.82
C GLN A 75 -20.20 -10.98 -8.84
N GLY A 76 -18.93 -11.38 -9.01
CA GLY A 76 -17.99 -10.70 -9.90
C GLY A 76 -17.37 -9.43 -9.32
N LEU A 77 -17.52 -9.18 -8.02
CA LEU A 77 -16.87 -8.08 -7.29
C LEU A 77 -15.40 -8.42 -6.97
N LEU A 78 -14.70 -7.51 -6.30
CA LEU A 78 -13.28 -7.62 -5.93
C LEU A 78 -12.37 -7.83 -7.15
N ARG A 79 -12.68 -7.13 -8.25
CA ARG A 79 -11.88 -7.13 -9.49
C ARG A 79 -10.47 -6.62 -9.22
N ARG A 80 -9.51 -7.17 -9.96
CA ARG A 80 -8.07 -6.86 -9.81
C ARG A 80 -7.47 -6.21 -11.07
N ASP A 81 -8.27 -6.02 -12.10
CA ASP A 81 -7.84 -5.53 -13.41
C ASP A 81 -7.60 -4.01 -13.44
N GLY A 82 -8.03 -3.28 -12.40
CA GLY A 82 -7.86 -1.84 -12.29
C GLY A 82 -8.75 -1.04 -13.25
N GLY A 83 -9.85 -1.66 -13.72
CA GLY A 83 -10.74 -1.10 -14.73
C GLY A 83 -10.29 -1.44 -16.16
N GLY A 84 -11.14 -1.10 -17.14
CA GLY A 84 -10.91 -1.45 -18.53
C GLY A 84 -11.87 -0.77 -19.50
N GLN A 85 -12.04 -1.38 -20.67
CA GLN A 85 -12.95 -0.88 -21.72
C GLN A 85 -14.42 -0.85 -21.27
N ASP A 86 -14.78 -1.70 -20.31
CA ASP A 86 -16.11 -1.79 -19.70
C ASP A 86 -16.37 -0.73 -18.61
N THR A 87 -15.33 0.01 -18.24
CA THR A 87 -15.39 1.08 -17.24
C THR A 87 -14.82 2.40 -17.78
N PRO A 88 -15.35 2.93 -18.90
CA PRO A 88 -14.87 4.19 -19.44
C PRO A 88 -15.23 5.34 -18.50
N PHE A 89 -14.38 6.36 -18.46
CA PHE A 89 -14.66 7.60 -17.74
C PHE A 89 -14.13 8.80 -18.51
N THR A 90 -14.82 9.93 -18.36
CA THR A 90 -14.47 11.20 -19.00
C THR A 90 -13.71 12.12 -18.02
N ALA A 91 -13.11 13.20 -18.53
CA ALA A 91 -12.55 14.24 -17.68
C ALA A 91 -13.60 14.85 -16.73
N ASP A 92 -14.85 15.03 -17.18
CA ASP A 92 -15.93 15.51 -16.31
C ASP A 92 -16.28 14.51 -15.21
N MET A 93 -16.26 13.21 -15.50
CA MET A 93 -16.42 12.19 -14.44
C MET A 93 -15.29 12.26 -13.43
N LEU A 94 -14.05 12.36 -13.91
CA LEU A 94 -12.87 12.44 -13.06
C LEU A 94 -12.91 13.66 -12.12
N VAL A 95 -13.31 14.84 -12.62
CA VAL A 95 -13.45 16.06 -11.80
C VAL A 95 -14.55 15.90 -10.75
N ARG A 96 -15.73 15.42 -11.14
CA ARG A 96 -16.82 15.20 -10.18
C ARG A 96 -16.43 14.22 -9.09
N ASN A 97 -15.78 13.13 -9.45
CA ASN A 97 -15.35 12.11 -8.50
C ASN A 97 -14.24 12.66 -7.58
N PHE A 98 -13.30 13.42 -8.13
CA PHE A 98 -12.29 14.12 -7.35
C PHE A 98 -12.90 15.06 -6.30
N GLU A 99 -13.92 15.84 -6.66
CA GLU A 99 -14.64 16.69 -5.71
C GLU A 99 -15.31 15.89 -4.60
N GLN A 100 -16.00 14.79 -4.93
CA GLN A 100 -16.68 13.95 -3.94
C GLN A 100 -15.70 13.24 -3.00
N ILE A 101 -14.52 12.85 -3.49
CA ILE A 101 -13.57 12.00 -2.74
C ILE A 101 -12.57 12.85 -1.94
N ALA A 102 -12.13 14.00 -2.47
CA ALA A 102 -11.07 14.80 -1.85
C ALA A 102 -11.57 15.95 -0.95
N PHE A 103 -12.86 16.30 -1.01
CA PHE A 103 -13.44 17.45 -0.29
C PHE A 103 -14.55 17.06 0.68
N TYR A 104 -14.68 15.78 0.99
CA TYR A 104 -15.60 15.25 2.00
C TYR A 104 -14.83 14.30 2.91
N ASN A 105 -15.35 14.03 4.10
CA ASN A 105 -14.85 12.92 4.93
C ASN A 105 -15.87 11.78 4.91
N GLU A 106 -15.39 10.54 4.86
CA GLU A 106 -16.21 9.34 4.99
C GLU A 106 -16.99 9.34 6.31
N TYR A 107 -16.31 9.74 7.39
CA TYR A 107 -16.90 9.83 8.71
C TYR A 107 -16.80 11.22 9.36
N ASN A 108 -17.77 11.52 10.23
CA ASN A 108 -17.68 12.62 11.18
C ASN A 108 -16.56 12.38 12.21
N ALA A 109 -16.23 13.40 13.01
CA ALA A 109 -15.12 13.33 13.97
C ALA A 109 -15.25 12.21 15.03
N THR A 110 -16.44 11.62 15.20
CA THR A 110 -16.70 10.51 16.14
C THR A 110 -16.71 9.13 15.46
N LEU A 111 -16.47 9.06 14.15
CA LEU A 111 -16.54 7.83 13.34
C LEU A 111 -17.93 7.14 13.37
N THR A 112 -19.03 7.91 13.54
CA THR A 112 -20.39 7.35 13.72
C THR A 112 -21.36 7.59 12.56
N GLY A 113 -21.02 8.46 11.62
CA GLY A 113 -21.88 8.82 10.48
C GLY A 113 -21.10 9.62 9.44
N ARG A 114 -21.72 9.95 8.29
CA ARG A 114 -21.03 10.64 7.18
C ARG A 114 -20.45 11.99 7.60
N GLY A 115 -19.26 12.30 7.07
CA GLY A 115 -18.57 13.56 7.35
C GLY A 115 -19.02 14.71 6.46
N ASP A 116 -18.63 15.92 6.86
CA ASP A 116 -18.97 17.16 6.19
C ASP A 116 -18.04 17.47 5.00
N LYS A 117 -18.45 18.43 4.17
CA LYS A 117 -17.57 19.06 3.18
C LYS A 117 -16.39 19.71 3.90
N THR A 118 -15.18 19.46 3.43
CA THR A 118 -13.93 20.03 3.97
C THR A 118 -13.12 20.73 2.87
N PRO A 119 -12.25 21.68 3.25
CA PRO A 119 -11.17 22.10 2.36
C PRO A 119 -10.26 20.92 2.01
N MET A 120 -9.60 20.98 0.86
CA MET A 120 -8.68 19.93 0.42
C MET A 120 -7.59 19.70 1.45
N ARG A 121 -7.44 18.45 1.91
CA ARG A 121 -6.38 18.05 2.83
C ARG A 121 -5.41 17.11 2.16
N ARG A 122 -4.12 17.32 2.37
CA ARG A 122 -3.06 16.43 1.88
C ARG A 122 -1.79 16.55 2.72
N TRP A 123 -0.82 15.70 2.43
CA TRP A 123 0.51 15.79 3.00
C TRP A 123 1.35 16.80 2.23
N GLU A 124 2.01 17.72 2.94
CA GLU A 124 3.09 18.55 2.37
C GLU A 124 4.48 17.99 2.66
N ARG A 125 4.61 17.23 3.76
CA ARG A 125 5.87 16.60 4.17
C ARG A 125 5.94 15.17 3.67
N PRO A 126 7.15 14.58 3.55
CA PRO A 126 7.30 13.17 3.23
C PRO A 126 6.48 12.26 4.16
N VAL A 127 5.82 11.28 3.55
CA VAL A 127 5.06 10.22 4.22
C VAL A 127 6.00 9.05 4.49
N ARG A 128 6.07 8.64 5.76
CA ARG A 128 6.89 7.54 6.25
C ARG A 128 5.97 6.58 6.98
N MET A 129 5.69 5.48 6.29
CA MET A 129 4.83 4.41 6.76
C MET A 129 5.60 3.45 7.66
N GLU A 130 4.97 2.98 8.72
CA GLU A 130 5.45 1.84 9.50
C GLU A 130 4.30 0.86 9.74
N VAL A 131 4.60 -0.44 9.68
CA VAL A 131 3.62 -1.50 9.86
C VAL A 131 3.75 -2.08 11.27
N VAL A 132 2.63 -2.17 11.99
CA VAL A 132 2.53 -2.86 13.28
C VAL A 132 1.61 -4.06 13.12
N PHE A 133 2.10 -5.22 13.54
CA PHE A 133 1.33 -6.47 13.50
C PHE A 133 0.90 -6.90 14.89
N GLY A 134 -0.34 -7.36 15.02
CA GLY A 134 -0.81 -8.05 16.21
C GLY A 134 -0.09 -9.39 16.42
N ASP A 135 0.06 -9.82 17.67
CA ASP A 135 0.79 -11.05 18.04
C ASP A 135 0.15 -12.34 17.49
N SER A 136 -1.14 -12.32 17.16
CA SER A 136 -1.84 -13.43 16.52
C SER A 136 -1.62 -13.51 15.00
N VAL A 137 -0.97 -12.53 14.38
CA VAL A 137 -0.69 -12.53 12.93
C VAL A 137 0.52 -13.44 12.66
N PRO A 138 0.39 -14.53 11.87
CA PRO A 138 1.48 -15.44 11.55
C PRO A 138 2.65 -14.76 10.83
N PRO A 139 3.92 -15.13 11.08
CA PRO A 139 5.07 -14.51 10.41
C PRO A 139 4.97 -14.50 8.87
N SER A 140 4.50 -15.59 8.27
CA SER A 140 4.32 -15.66 6.81
C SER A 140 3.26 -14.70 6.27
N GLU A 141 2.25 -14.36 7.08
CA GLU A 141 1.27 -13.33 6.75
C GLU A 141 1.86 -11.94 6.90
N ARG A 142 2.63 -11.70 7.98
CA ARG A 142 3.36 -10.44 8.19
C ARG A 142 4.29 -10.13 7.02
N ASP A 143 5.05 -11.13 6.57
CA ASP A 143 6.00 -10.97 5.46
C ASP A 143 5.30 -10.60 4.16
N ARG A 144 4.17 -11.26 3.87
CA ARG A 144 3.37 -11.00 2.67
C ARG A 144 2.76 -9.60 2.70
N ASP A 145 2.10 -9.25 3.79
CA ASP A 145 1.40 -7.97 3.90
C ASP A 145 2.40 -6.80 3.94
N ALA A 146 3.55 -6.98 4.60
CA ALA A 146 4.63 -5.99 4.58
C ALA A 146 5.24 -5.82 3.17
N ALA A 147 5.32 -6.88 2.37
CA ALA A 147 5.72 -6.78 0.97
C ALA A 147 4.69 -6.01 0.14
N SER A 148 3.40 -6.35 0.26
CA SER A 148 2.31 -5.64 -0.41
C SER A 148 2.32 -4.14 -0.09
N ILE A 149 2.51 -3.78 1.19
CA ILE A 149 2.58 -2.38 1.63
C ILE A 149 3.79 -1.66 1.02
N ARG A 150 4.97 -2.29 0.96
CA ARG A 150 6.17 -1.69 0.35
C ARG A 150 6.00 -1.48 -1.16
N ASP A 151 5.47 -2.48 -1.86
CA ASP A 151 5.25 -2.41 -3.30
C ASP A 151 4.21 -1.33 -3.61
N TYR A 152 3.14 -1.27 -2.83
CA TYR A 152 2.10 -0.27 -3.01
C TYR A 152 2.56 1.14 -2.64
N ALA A 153 3.30 1.33 -1.55
CA ALA A 153 3.92 2.61 -1.21
C ALA A 153 4.83 3.13 -2.34
N THR A 154 5.56 2.23 -3.00
CA THR A 154 6.39 2.56 -4.17
C THR A 154 5.52 3.02 -5.35
N ARG A 155 4.43 2.31 -5.64
CA ARG A 155 3.45 2.72 -6.67
C ARG A 155 2.82 4.07 -6.35
N LEU A 156 2.40 4.29 -5.11
CA LEU A 156 1.83 5.56 -4.64
C LEU A 156 2.84 6.71 -4.78
N ALA A 157 4.10 6.51 -4.40
CA ALA A 157 5.16 7.51 -4.57
C ALA A 157 5.33 7.91 -6.05
N ALA A 158 5.37 6.91 -6.95
CA ALA A 158 5.49 7.14 -8.38
C ALA A 158 4.24 7.83 -8.97
N THR A 159 3.03 7.46 -8.52
CA THR A 159 1.78 8.06 -8.99
C THR A 159 1.64 9.52 -8.54
N THR A 160 1.91 9.79 -7.27
CA THR A 160 1.72 11.13 -6.67
C THR A 160 2.90 12.08 -6.91
N GLN A 161 4.07 11.56 -7.29
CA GLN A 161 5.35 12.30 -7.25
C GLN A 161 5.66 12.89 -5.87
N HIS A 162 5.04 12.33 -4.81
CA HIS A 162 5.29 12.70 -3.43
C HIS A 162 6.23 11.71 -2.77
N SER A 163 7.01 12.16 -1.78
CA SER A 163 7.92 11.27 -1.06
C SER A 163 7.12 10.37 -0.12
N ILE A 164 6.97 9.10 -0.50
CA ILE A 164 6.29 8.06 0.28
C ILE A 164 7.27 6.89 0.45
N THR A 165 7.49 6.47 1.69
CA THR A 165 8.46 5.42 2.04
C THR A 165 7.93 4.53 3.17
N VAL A 166 8.46 3.31 3.28
CA VAL A 166 8.23 2.44 4.44
C VAL A 166 9.51 2.38 5.27
N GLY A 167 9.45 2.85 6.52
CA GLY A 167 10.58 2.94 7.45
C GLY A 167 10.96 4.37 7.85
N GLY A 168 12.00 4.49 8.69
CA GLY A 168 12.40 5.75 9.32
C GLY A 168 11.50 6.14 10.50
N LYS A 169 11.48 7.43 10.88
CA LYS A 169 10.60 7.93 11.94
C LYS A 169 9.17 8.10 11.39
N PRO A 170 8.20 7.26 11.75
CA PRO A 170 6.92 7.22 11.07
C PRO A 170 6.08 8.48 11.32
N ASN A 171 5.23 8.78 10.34
CA ASN A 171 4.07 9.66 10.49
C ASN A 171 2.78 9.02 9.94
N PHE A 172 2.85 7.82 9.36
CA PHE A 172 1.69 7.03 8.99
C PHE A 172 1.87 5.61 9.55
N MET A 173 1.00 5.17 10.46
CA MET A 173 1.01 3.79 10.96
C MET A 173 -0.03 2.95 10.23
N VAL A 174 0.40 1.76 9.81
CA VAL A 174 -0.47 0.73 9.22
C VAL A 174 -0.53 -0.43 10.21
N ILE A 175 -1.68 -0.60 10.85
CA ILE A 175 -1.89 -1.63 11.86
C ILE A 175 -2.61 -2.79 11.22
N ILE A 176 -2.00 -3.98 11.26
CA ILE A 176 -2.65 -5.24 10.87
C ILE A 176 -2.79 -6.07 12.13
N ALA A 177 -3.98 -6.05 12.73
CA ALA A 177 -4.22 -6.69 14.01
C ALA A 177 -5.59 -7.36 14.06
N GLY A 178 -5.65 -8.50 14.75
CA GLY A 178 -6.91 -9.18 15.03
C GLY A 178 -7.68 -8.53 16.16
N GLU A 179 -8.90 -9.01 16.37
CA GLU A 179 -9.81 -8.60 17.44
C GLU A 179 -9.17 -8.69 18.84
N ASP A 180 -8.26 -9.65 19.05
CA ASP A 180 -7.61 -9.89 20.34
C ASP A 180 -6.37 -9.00 20.59
N ASP A 181 -5.77 -8.44 19.53
CA ASP A 181 -4.49 -7.71 19.61
C ASP A 181 -4.63 -6.22 19.29
N ARG A 182 -5.73 -5.81 18.65
CA ARG A 182 -5.93 -4.43 18.16
C ARG A 182 -5.71 -3.36 19.23
N PRO A 183 -6.21 -3.49 20.49
CA PRO A 183 -5.93 -2.49 21.52
C PRO A 183 -4.44 -2.31 21.82
N ALA A 184 -3.69 -3.41 21.88
CA ALA A 184 -2.24 -3.37 22.14
C ALA A 184 -1.47 -2.78 20.96
N ALA A 185 -1.86 -3.14 19.72
CA ALA A 185 -1.25 -2.60 18.51
C ALA A 185 -1.50 -1.08 18.36
N LEU A 186 -2.69 -0.60 18.73
CA LEU A 186 -3.01 0.84 18.76
C LEU A 186 -2.18 1.59 19.79
N ALA A 187 -2.01 1.03 21.00
CA ALA A 187 -1.15 1.62 22.02
C ALA A 187 0.31 1.74 21.53
N GLN A 188 0.84 0.68 20.91
CA GLN A 188 2.17 0.69 20.31
C GLN A 188 2.31 1.75 19.19
N ALA A 189 1.26 1.97 18.40
CA ALA A 189 1.27 2.99 17.35
C ALA A 189 1.24 4.42 17.92
N ALA A 190 0.45 4.67 18.97
CA ALA A 190 0.37 5.97 19.63
C ALA A 190 1.73 6.43 20.19
N GLU A 191 2.55 5.50 20.70
CA GLU A 191 3.89 5.81 21.20
C GLU A 191 4.88 6.23 20.10
N ARG A 192 4.59 5.91 18.83
CA ARG A 192 5.52 6.09 17.71
C ARG A 192 5.23 7.33 16.87
N ILE A 193 3.98 7.79 16.79
CA ILE A 193 3.62 8.98 16.01
C ILE A 193 3.48 10.21 16.90
N PRO A 194 4.27 11.28 16.66
CA PRO A 194 4.06 12.55 17.35
C PRO A 194 2.67 13.13 17.07
N GLY A 195 1.96 13.53 18.12
CA GLY A 195 0.65 14.21 18.02
C GLY A 195 -0.56 13.28 17.97
N VAL A 196 -0.36 11.96 18.00
CA VAL A 196 -1.43 10.97 18.15
C VAL A 196 -1.42 10.45 19.58
N THR A 197 -2.59 10.43 20.23
CA THR A 197 -2.76 9.93 21.61
C THR A 197 -3.66 8.69 21.63
N ALA A 198 -3.62 7.92 22.72
CA ALA A 198 -4.51 6.78 22.90
C ALA A 198 -5.99 7.16 22.80
N GLU A 199 -6.37 8.34 23.31
CA GLU A 199 -7.73 8.88 23.22
C GLU A 199 -8.13 9.16 21.78
N SER A 200 -7.23 9.72 20.98
CA SER A 200 -7.50 10.00 19.55
C SER A 200 -7.67 8.73 18.70
N LEU A 201 -7.21 7.59 19.22
CA LEU A 201 -7.33 6.27 18.60
C LEU A 201 -8.47 5.42 19.17
N ALA A 202 -9.18 5.91 20.19
CA ALA A 202 -10.20 5.12 20.89
C ALA A 202 -11.30 4.62 19.92
N ALA A 203 -11.68 5.45 18.95
CA ALA A 203 -12.69 5.10 17.95
C ALA A 203 -12.22 3.99 16.98
N LEU A 204 -10.91 3.76 16.85
CA LEU A 204 -10.34 2.68 16.04
C LEU A 204 -10.23 1.34 16.82
N SER A 205 -10.48 1.36 18.14
CA SER A 205 -10.32 0.19 19.00
C SER A 205 -11.53 -0.74 18.96
N ASP A 206 -12.75 -0.21 18.90
CA ASP A 206 -13.99 -1.00 18.86
C ASP A 206 -14.69 -0.85 17.52
N LEU A 207 -14.16 -1.59 16.53
CA LEU A 207 -14.71 -1.60 15.18
C LEU A 207 -15.99 -2.43 15.12
N ARG A 208 -16.99 -1.93 14.38
CA ARG A 208 -18.19 -2.72 14.08
C ARG A 208 -17.82 -3.99 13.32
N ARG A 209 -18.69 -5.00 13.40
CA ARG A 209 -18.46 -6.31 12.77
C ARG A 209 -18.29 -6.21 11.25
N ASP A 210 -18.98 -5.28 10.61
CA ASP A 210 -18.98 -5.02 9.17
C ASP A 210 -17.87 -4.08 8.70
N THR A 211 -17.08 -3.50 9.60
CA THR A 211 -15.91 -2.68 9.27
C THR A 211 -14.69 -3.57 9.06
N TYR A 212 -14.22 -3.73 7.82
CA TYR A 212 -13.05 -4.55 7.48
C TYR A 212 -11.73 -3.85 7.79
N CYS A 213 -11.71 -2.54 7.60
CA CYS A 213 -10.60 -1.64 7.79
C CYS A 213 -11.11 -0.22 8.03
N ILE A 214 -10.24 0.66 8.52
CA ILE A 214 -10.52 2.09 8.68
C ILE A 214 -9.21 2.89 8.73
N VAL A 215 -9.21 4.13 8.27
CA VAL A 215 -8.11 5.08 8.42
C VAL A 215 -8.58 6.38 9.05
N ALA A 216 -7.74 6.93 9.93
CA ALA A 216 -7.88 8.28 10.44
C ALA A 216 -6.63 9.09 10.08
N ALA A 217 -6.83 10.24 9.43
CA ALA A 217 -5.78 11.22 9.15
C ALA A 217 -5.95 12.46 10.03
N TYR A 218 -4.84 12.98 10.54
CA TYR A 218 -4.81 14.04 11.55
C TYR A 218 -3.99 15.24 11.04
N ALA A 219 -4.54 16.44 11.23
CA ALA A 219 -3.90 17.72 10.96
C ALA A 219 -3.66 18.49 12.28
N GLY A 220 -2.73 17.99 13.10
CA GLY A 220 -2.38 18.56 14.41
C GLY A 220 -1.33 19.68 14.35
N GLY A 221 -1.03 20.20 13.16
CA GLY A 221 -0.08 21.28 12.95
C GLY A 221 -0.73 22.68 13.04
N ALA A 222 0.02 23.70 12.66
CA ALA A 222 -0.50 25.07 12.60
C ALA A 222 -1.57 25.25 11.50
N ASP A 223 -1.47 24.48 10.41
CA ASP A 223 -2.46 24.45 9.32
C ASP A 223 -3.39 23.24 9.48
N PRO A 224 -4.71 23.45 9.66
CA PRO A 224 -5.70 22.39 9.81
C PRO A 224 -6.00 21.62 8.50
N SER A 225 -5.40 22.02 7.39
CA SER A 225 -5.54 21.37 6.08
C SER A 225 -4.34 20.49 5.71
N THR A 226 -3.26 20.58 6.48
CA THR A 226 -2.02 19.83 6.22
C THR A 226 -1.91 18.63 7.16
N TYR A 227 -1.87 17.43 6.58
CA TYR A 227 -1.71 16.22 7.38
C TYR A 227 -0.35 16.15 8.09
N THR A 228 -0.41 15.58 9.28
CA THR A 228 0.72 15.42 10.20
C THR A 228 0.88 13.98 10.67
N ALA A 229 -0.23 13.25 10.77
CA ALA A 229 -0.27 11.86 11.14
C ALA A 229 -1.40 11.13 10.40
N ALA A 230 -1.25 9.82 10.19
CA ALA A 230 -2.37 8.94 9.85
C ALA A 230 -2.22 7.57 10.52
N VAL A 231 -3.34 6.93 10.81
CA VAL A 231 -3.40 5.57 11.37
C VAL A 231 -4.45 4.78 10.62
N ALA A 232 -3.99 3.77 9.88
CA ALA A 232 -4.85 2.77 9.24
C ALA A 232 -4.91 1.52 10.11
N VAL A 233 -6.09 0.93 10.26
CA VAL A 233 -6.32 -0.32 10.97
C VAL A 233 -6.98 -1.29 10.01
N ILE A 234 -6.35 -2.44 9.80
CA ILE A 234 -6.82 -3.50 8.93
C ILE A 234 -6.97 -4.77 9.78
N ARG A 235 -8.17 -5.36 9.77
CA ARG A 235 -8.43 -6.57 10.54
C ARG A 235 -7.62 -7.76 10.01
N ALA A 236 -6.85 -8.40 10.90
CA ALA A 236 -6.11 -9.62 10.54
C ALA A 236 -7.05 -10.81 10.20
N GLU A 237 -8.30 -10.77 10.64
CA GLU A 237 -9.31 -11.76 10.26
C GLU A 237 -9.73 -11.69 8.80
N ASN A 238 -9.43 -10.59 8.09
CA ASN A 238 -9.76 -10.46 6.67
C ASN A 238 -9.03 -11.54 5.87
N PRO A 239 -9.70 -12.23 4.93
CA PRO A 239 -9.02 -13.10 3.97
C PRO A 239 -8.04 -12.30 3.09
N SER A 240 -7.10 -12.99 2.45
CA SER A 240 -5.94 -12.35 1.81
C SER A 240 -6.28 -11.31 0.75
N LEU A 241 -7.32 -11.50 -0.06
CA LEU A 241 -7.72 -10.52 -1.06
C LEU A 241 -8.42 -9.32 -0.43
N MET A 242 -9.37 -9.54 0.47
CA MET A 242 -10.03 -8.47 1.22
C MET A 242 -9.00 -7.62 2.00
N ARG A 243 -8.03 -8.26 2.63
CA ARG A 243 -6.97 -7.56 3.35
C ARG A 243 -6.09 -6.74 2.41
N LEU A 244 -5.78 -7.26 1.22
CA LEU A 244 -5.09 -6.49 0.18
C LEU A 244 -5.94 -5.32 -0.30
N SER A 245 -7.25 -5.47 -0.44
CA SER A 245 -8.18 -4.37 -0.76
C SER A 245 -8.10 -3.25 0.26
N CYS A 246 -8.22 -3.58 1.53
CA CYS A 246 -8.02 -2.65 2.63
C CYS A 246 -6.65 -1.96 2.57
N ILE A 247 -5.56 -2.67 2.23
CA ILE A 247 -4.24 -2.03 2.07
C ILE A 247 -4.30 -0.98 0.94
N HIS A 248 -4.99 -1.26 -0.16
CA HIS A 248 -5.09 -0.33 -1.28
C HIS A 248 -5.91 0.92 -0.95
N GLU A 249 -7.06 0.72 -0.32
CA GLU A 249 -8.01 1.75 0.05
C GLU A 249 -7.45 2.65 1.15
N GLU A 250 -7.12 2.08 2.31
CA GLU A 250 -6.75 2.85 3.51
C GLU A 250 -5.48 3.68 3.32
N LEU A 251 -4.52 3.16 2.55
CA LEU A 251 -3.29 3.91 2.27
C LEU A 251 -3.55 5.06 1.29
N ALA A 252 -4.46 4.91 0.33
CA ALA A 252 -4.82 5.97 -0.60
C ALA A 252 -5.73 7.02 0.06
N GLN A 253 -6.72 6.60 0.85
CA GLN A 253 -7.54 7.51 1.66
C GLN A 253 -6.67 8.27 2.67
N GLY A 254 -5.74 7.59 3.34
CA GLY A 254 -4.76 8.21 4.26
C GLY A 254 -3.83 9.23 3.61
N LEU A 255 -3.75 9.30 2.28
CA LEU A 255 -3.05 10.35 1.54
C LEU A 255 -3.90 11.59 1.24
N GLY A 256 -5.23 11.52 1.42
CA GLY A 256 -6.17 12.64 1.26
C GLY A 256 -7.38 12.38 0.36
N LEU A 257 -7.55 11.16 -0.16
CA LEU A 257 -8.80 10.74 -0.81
C LEU A 257 -9.80 10.23 0.22
N ALA A 258 -10.19 11.09 1.16
CA ALA A 258 -10.74 10.69 2.47
C ALA A 258 -12.25 10.33 2.50
N ASN A 259 -12.89 10.15 1.34
CA ASN A 259 -14.32 9.85 1.28
C ASN A 259 -14.67 8.86 0.16
N ASP A 260 -15.73 8.09 0.39
CA ASP A 260 -16.33 7.21 -0.60
C ASP A 260 -17.60 7.81 -1.21
N SER A 261 -17.88 7.43 -2.45
CA SER A 261 -19.07 7.87 -3.17
C SER A 261 -19.60 6.78 -4.08
N PRO A 262 -20.89 6.39 -3.99
CA PRO A 262 -21.50 5.37 -4.84
C PRO A 262 -21.62 5.77 -6.32
N THR A 263 -21.11 6.95 -6.68
CA THR A 263 -21.07 7.46 -8.05
C THR A 263 -19.65 7.53 -8.62
N ALA A 264 -18.65 7.03 -7.87
CA ALA A 264 -17.24 7.13 -8.20
C ALA A 264 -16.72 6.04 -9.14
N ARG A 265 -17.56 5.08 -9.57
CA ARG A 265 -17.17 4.01 -10.51
C ARG A 265 -16.33 4.56 -11.69
N PRO A 266 -15.16 3.98 -12.01
CA PRO A 266 -14.58 2.74 -11.49
C PRO A 266 -13.53 2.99 -10.40
N SER A 267 -13.97 3.31 -9.19
CA SER A 267 -13.10 3.62 -8.07
C SER A 267 -13.17 2.54 -7.01
N ILE A 268 -12.08 2.29 -6.28
CA ILE A 268 -12.16 1.54 -5.02
C ILE A 268 -13.00 2.28 -3.98
N PHE A 269 -13.09 3.62 -4.07
CA PHE A 269 -13.92 4.49 -3.24
C PHE A 269 -15.39 4.55 -3.69
N ASN A 270 -15.89 3.51 -4.39
CA ASN A 270 -17.26 3.47 -4.93
C ASN A 270 -18.28 2.81 -3.99
N ASP A 271 -17.89 2.43 -2.76
CA ASP A 271 -18.78 1.88 -1.72
C ASP A 271 -19.55 0.60 -2.15
N ASP A 272 -19.06 -0.11 -3.18
CA ASP A 272 -19.70 -1.31 -3.75
C ASP A 272 -18.76 -2.52 -3.91
N ASP A 273 -17.50 -2.39 -3.51
CA ASP A 273 -16.46 -3.42 -3.61
C ASP A 273 -16.23 -3.97 -5.03
N GLU A 274 -16.62 -3.25 -6.10
CA GLU A 274 -16.40 -3.73 -7.48
C GLU A 274 -14.91 -4.01 -7.73
N PHE A 275 -14.03 -3.14 -7.25
CA PHE A 275 -12.58 -3.25 -7.40
C PHE A 275 -11.90 -3.52 -6.07
N ALA A 276 -11.10 -4.57 -6.00
CA ALA A 276 -10.26 -4.87 -4.85
C ALA A 276 -8.92 -4.14 -4.87
N LEU A 277 -8.52 -3.55 -6.01
CA LEU A 277 -7.20 -2.92 -6.17
C LEU A 277 -7.35 -1.57 -6.88
N LEU A 278 -6.48 -0.63 -6.50
CA LEU A 278 -6.41 0.72 -7.05
C LEU A 278 -6.49 0.72 -8.59
N THR A 279 -7.52 1.40 -9.12
CA THR A 279 -7.79 1.47 -10.56
C THR A 279 -6.98 2.57 -11.25
N ARG A 280 -7.02 2.60 -12.58
CA ARG A 280 -6.48 3.74 -13.34
C ARG A 280 -7.17 5.05 -12.95
N HIS A 281 -8.48 5.02 -12.69
CA HIS A 281 -9.22 6.21 -12.29
C HIS A 281 -8.67 6.76 -10.96
N ASP A 282 -8.44 5.89 -9.98
CA ASP A 282 -7.97 6.28 -8.65
C ASP A 282 -6.53 6.82 -8.68
N GLU A 283 -5.67 6.25 -9.54
CA GLU A 283 -4.35 6.82 -9.79
C GLU A 283 -4.40 8.24 -10.35
N LEU A 284 -5.39 8.55 -11.19
CA LEU A 284 -5.57 9.91 -11.71
C LEU A 284 -6.11 10.85 -10.63
N LEU A 285 -6.97 10.39 -9.73
CA LEU A 285 -7.41 11.17 -8.56
C LEU A 285 -6.23 11.53 -7.64
N LEU A 286 -5.34 10.57 -7.37
CA LEU A 286 -4.12 10.79 -6.60
C LEU A 286 -3.17 11.77 -7.30
N LYS A 287 -3.01 11.65 -8.63
CA LYS A 287 -2.22 12.62 -9.43
C LYS A 287 -2.80 14.02 -9.33
N MET A 288 -4.12 14.17 -9.41
CA MET A 288 -4.78 15.46 -9.25
C MET A 288 -4.54 16.02 -7.85
N LEU A 289 -4.75 15.23 -6.79
CA LEU A 289 -4.57 15.64 -5.40
C LEU A 289 -3.18 16.21 -5.12
N TYR A 290 -2.15 15.64 -5.74
CA TYR A 290 -0.75 16.05 -5.58
C TYR A 290 -0.20 16.94 -6.71
N ASP A 291 -1.06 17.37 -7.66
CA ASP A 291 -0.65 18.34 -8.69
C ASP A 291 -0.22 19.66 -8.00
N PRO A 292 0.91 20.27 -8.40
CA PRO A 292 1.41 21.51 -7.80
C PRO A 292 0.44 22.70 -7.89
N ARG A 293 -0.51 22.67 -8.83
CA ARG A 293 -1.52 23.73 -9.01
C ARG A 293 -2.64 23.66 -7.96
N LEU A 294 -2.79 22.52 -7.28
CA LEU A 294 -3.67 22.37 -6.12
C LEU A 294 -2.82 22.43 -4.85
N HIS A 295 -3.37 22.98 -3.77
CA HIS A 295 -2.68 23.07 -2.48
C HIS A 295 -3.65 22.95 -1.30
N ALA A 296 -3.12 22.48 -0.16
CA ALA A 296 -3.92 22.26 1.04
C ALA A 296 -4.69 23.53 1.43
N GLY A 297 -5.93 23.35 1.88
CA GLY A 297 -6.81 24.44 2.30
C GLY A 297 -7.66 25.07 1.19
N MET A 298 -7.43 24.70 -0.08
CA MET A 298 -8.35 25.08 -1.16
C MET A 298 -9.76 24.54 -0.87
N THR A 299 -10.77 25.36 -1.06
CA THR A 299 -12.18 24.93 -1.14
C THR A 299 -12.44 24.21 -2.47
N ALA A 300 -13.52 23.44 -2.53
CA ALA A 300 -13.92 22.79 -3.79
C ALA A 300 -14.12 23.85 -4.90
N GLU A 301 -14.75 24.97 -4.57
CA GLU A 301 -15.01 26.09 -5.47
C GLU A 301 -13.72 26.68 -6.09
N GLU A 302 -12.65 26.77 -5.30
CA GLU A 302 -11.33 27.23 -5.77
C GLU A 302 -10.61 26.16 -6.60
N ALA A 303 -10.71 24.90 -6.19
CA ALA A 303 -10.00 23.79 -6.80
C ALA A 303 -10.63 23.33 -8.13
N THR A 304 -11.96 23.32 -8.25
CA THR A 304 -12.71 22.77 -9.40
C THR A 304 -12.23 23.31 -10.76
N PRO A 305 -12.05 24.64 -10.96
CA PRO A 305 -11.57 25.16 -12.24
C PRO A 305 -10.15 24.68 -12.58
N VAL A 306 -9.29 24.47 -11.58
CA VAL A 306 -7.93 23.95 -11.75
C VAL A 306 -7.97 22.44 -12.00
N ALA A 307 -8.73 21.70 -11.20
CA ALA A 307 -8.97 20.26 -11.34
C ALA A 307 -9.48 19.90 -12.74
N ARG A 308 -10.36 20.73 -13.32
CA ARG A 308 -10.85 20.55 -14.70
C ARG A 308 -9.74 20.63 -15.74
N LYS A 309 -8.80 21.57 -15.60
CA LYS A 309 -7.63 21.66 -16.51
C LYS A 309 -6.75 20.42 -16.37
N ILE A 310 -6.43 20.04 -15.14
CA ILE A 310 -5.62 18.84 -14.84
C ILE A 310 -6.28 17.60 -15.44
N ALA A 311 -7.59 17.39 -15.22
CA ALA A 311 -8.31 16.23 -15.73
C ALA A 311 -8.32 16.16 -17.26
N LEU A 312 -8.46 17.28 -17.96
CA LEU A 312 -8.38 17.34 -19.41
C LEU A 312 -6.98 16.94 -19.91
N GLU A 313 -5.93 17.45 -19.28
CA GLU A 313 -4.53 17.10 -19.61
C GLU A 313 -4.25 15.60 -19.40
N LEU A 314 -4.80 15.01 -18.33
CA LEU A 314 -4.61 13.59 -17.98
C LEU A 314 -5.41 12.63 -18.89
N ILE A 315 -6.57 13.05 -19.40
CA ILE A 315 -7.46 12.20 -20.21
C ILE A 315 -7.23 12.39 -21.71
N GLY A 316 -7.07 13.64 -22.16
CA GLY A 316 -6.99 14.02 -23.57
C GLY A 316 -5.59 14.31 -24.09
N GLY A 317 -4.57 14.31 -23.22
CA GLY A 317 -3.24 14.86 -23.51
C GLY A 317 -3.16 16.37 -23.23
N PRO A 318 -1.95 16.96 -23.18
CA PRO A 318 -1.78 18.37 -22.82
C PRO A 318 -2.56 19.27 -23.77
N VAL A 319 -3.36 20.18 -23.20
CA VAL A 319 -4.13 21.21 -23.91
C VAL A 319 -3.28 22.41 -24.29
#